data_AF-A0A0A7RD55-F1
#
_entry.id   AF-A0A0A7RD55-F1
#
_cell.length_a   1.000
_cell.length_b   1.000
_cell.length_c   1.000
_cell.angle_alpha   90.00
_cell.angle_beta   90.00
_cell.angle_gamma   90.00
#
_symmetry.space_group_name_H-M   'P 1'
#
loop_
_entity.id
_entity.type
_entity.pdbx_description
1 polymer ?
#
loop_
_entity_poly.entity_id
_entity_poly.type
_entity_poly.pdbx_seq_one_letter_code
_entity_poly.pdbx_strand_id
1 'polypeptide(L)'
;SCKVEIEVPQTCSFIVRTTGCSLSEVVNMDAEGNPVLGPAPGSAAFAAEMERYPLKVVVEGAYDVKLYPEDGETTTILNIKRGIISALAVPLLQEEKNKNMPTIHGKCKTYYTVNAREDIATDISLNRDLSRCDKFVPMRDHTSPLALISGMHYPLAQLVRSSQTCNYKFDNEKKHMTYGTCTENHILIPFSHKGEYGVTNVGKQELTLVQVSPHNERVFDHSDIVMGLHMESVVDKSVVQDKDAGLNLLRELANLPETEGEKRAHLFHKLVTMVRGMKTETLSPAIPEALAVSRVLTYQVLAQCGTPEC
;
A
#
# COMPACT_ATOMS: atom_id res chain seq x y z
N SER A 1 4.53 -7.87 11.36
CA SER A 1 5.13 -7.18 12.53
C SER A 1 6.59 -6.93 12.24
N CYS A 2 7.21 -5.87 12.75
CA CYS A 2 8.64 -5.60 12.61
C CYS A 2 9.16 -4.86 13.85
N LYS A 3 10.44 -5.01 14.14
CA LYS A 3 11.19 -4.12 15.04
C LYS A 3 11.70 -2.94 14.22
N VAL A 4 11.54 -1.72 14.74
CA VAL A 4 12.02 -0.50 14.10
C VAL A 4 12.98 0.19 15.07
N GLU A 5 14.18 0.46 14.60
CA GLU A 5 15.20 1.23 15.32
C GLU A 5 15.37 2.58 14.63
N ILE A 6 15.34 3.65 15.42
CA ILE A 6 15.45 5.03 14.94
C ILE A 6 16.67 5.65 15.60
N GLU A 7 17.70 5.89 14.81
CA GLU A 7 18.90 6.60 15.24
C GLU A 7 18.78 8.07 14.86
N VAL A 8 19.27 8.96 15.72
CA VAL A 8 19.23 10.43 15.52
C VAL A 8 20.64 10.99 15.48
N PRO A 9 21.39 10.82 14.37
CA PRO A 9 22.77 11.31 14.28
C PRO A 9 22.87 12.84 14.29
N GLN A 10 21.85 13.54 13.77
CA GLN A 10 21.75 15.00 13.72
C GLN A 10 20.30 15.45 13.93
N THR A 11 20.08 16.71 14.31
CA THR A 11 18.73 17.25 14.48
C THR A 11 17.91 17.10 13.19
N CYS A 12 16.69 16.58 13.32
CA CYS A 12 15.77 16.30 12.22
C CYS A 12 16.31 15.35 11.12
N SER A 13 17.39 14.62 11.40
CA SER A 13 17.96 13.62 10.50
C SER A 13 17.99 12.27 11.20
N PHE A 14 17.39 11.27 10.57
CA PHE A 14 17.11 9.97 11.17
C PHE A 14 17.63 8.85 10.29
N ILE A 15 18.17 7.80 10.90
CA ILE A 15 18.46 6.54 10.24
C ILE A 15 17.49 5.51 10.81
N VAL A 16 16.68 4.92 9.93
CA VAL A 16 15.64 3.97 10.30
C VAL A 16 16.03 2.58 9.82
N ARG A 17 16.22 1.67 10.77
CA ARG A 17 16.48 0.26 10.51
C ARG A 17 15.24 -0.54 10.85
N THR A 18 14.83 -1.41 9.95
CA THR A 18 13.69 -2.30 10.19
C THR A 18 14.19 -3.73 10.21
N THR A 19 14.01 -4.43 11.32
CA THR A 19 14.52 -5.79 11.54
C THR A 19 13.45 -6.70 12.16
N GLY A 20 13.70 -8.01 12.15
CA GLY A 20 12.78 -8.98 12.76
C GLY A 20 11.38 -8.93 12.16
N CYS A 21 11.29 -8.65 10.85
CA CYS A 21 10.01 -8.56 10.18
C CYS A 21 9.36 -9.93 9.99
N SER A 22 8.04 -9.99 10.14
CA SER A 22 7.21 -11.15 9.87
C SER A 22 5.93 -10.76 9.16
N LEU A 23 5.56 -11.54 8.15
CA LEU A 23 4.27 -11.48 7.48
C LEU A 23 3.42 -12.67 7.88
N SER A 24 2.15 -12.40 8.12
CA SER A 24 1.17 -13.41 8.45
C SER A 24 -0.09 -13.19 7.62
N GLU A 25 -0.71 -14.28 7.22
CA GLU A 25 -1.96 -14.30 6.47
C GLU A 25 -2.99 -15.18 7.18
N VAL A 26 -4.26 -15.04 6.81
CA VAL A 26 -5.32 -15.88 7.34
C VAL A 26 -5.17 -17.27 6.74
N VAL A 27 -4.85 -18.25 7.59
CA VAL A 27 -4.66 -19.64 7.17
C VAL A 27 -5.87 -20.52 7.49
N ASN A 28 -6.69 -20.11 8.47
CA ASN A 28 -7.91 -20.82 8.84
C ASN A 28 -8.90 -19.88 9.55
N MET A 29 -10.08 -20.39 9.88
CA MET A 29 -11.00 -19.78 10.85
C MET A 29 -11.10 -20.70 12.08
N ASP A 30 -11.19 -20.11 13.27
CA ASP A 30 -11.47 -20.86 14.51
C ASP A 30 -12.95 -21.26 14.62
N ALA A 31 -13.32 -21.95 15.69
CA ALA A 31 -14.68 -22.45 15.90
C ALA A 31 -15.70 -21.30 16.07
N GLU A 32 -15.23 -20.13 16.47
CA GLU A 32 -15.98 -18.90 16.68
C GLU A 32 -16.04 -18.02 15.41
N GLY A 33 -15.36 -18.43 14.33
CA GLY A 33 -15.31 -17.73 13.05
C GLY A 33 -14.28 -16.60 12.99
N ASN A 34 -13.37 -16.50 13.96
CA ASN A 34 -12.27 -15.54 13.90
C ASN A 34 -11.15 -16.06 13.00
N PRO A 35 -10.45 -15.16 12.28
CA PRO A 35 -9.32 -15.56 11.44
C PRO A 35 -8.14 -16.02 12.29
N VAL A 36 -7.63 -17.22 11.98
CA VAL A 36 -6.37 -17.74 12.52
C VAL A 36 -5.23 -17.31 11.59
N LEU A 37 -4.25 -16.60 12.14
CA LEU A 37 -3.10 -16.09 11.38
C LEU A 37 -1.93 -17.09 11.44
N GLY A 38 -1.33 -17.35 10.27
CA GLY A 38 -0.12 -18.16 10.13
C GLY A 38 0.94 -17.43 9.30
N PRO A 39 2.21 -17.89 9.30
CA PRO A 39 3.28 -17.29 8.51
C PRO A 39 2.96 -17.33 7.01
N ALA A 40 3.09 -16.20 6.32
CA ALA A 40 2.91 -16.16 4.87
C ALA A 40 4.11 -16.82 4.15
N PRO A 41 3.91 -17.54 3.02
CA PRO A 41 4.98 -18.22 2.29
C PRO A 41 6.18 -17.33 1.91
N GLY A 42 5.95 -16.03 1.68
CA GLY A 42 6.99 -15.05 1.34
C GLY A 42 7.62 -14.31 2.52
N SER A 43 7.28 -14.65 3.78
CA SER A 43 7.68 -13.85 4.94
C SER A 43 9.19 -13.72 5.11
N ALA A 44 9.98 -14.76 4.82
CA ALA A 44 11.43 -14.71 4.98
C ALA A 44 12.10 -13.79 3.94
N ALA A 45 11.67 -13.87 2.68
CA ALA A 45 12.15 -13.00 1.61
C ALA A 45 11.78 -11.54 1.88
N PHE A 46 10.54 -11.30 2.34
CA PHE A 46 10.11 -9.99 2.78
C PHE A 46 10.97 -9.42 3.92
N ALA A 47 11.25 -10.23 4.93
CA ALA A 47 12.07 -9.81 6.07
C ALA A 47 13.48 -9.41 5.62
N ALA A 48 14.11 -10.22 4.76
CA ALA A 48 15.42 -9.94 4.22
C ALA A 48 15.45 -8.61 3.45
N GLU A 49 14.44 -8.32 2.63
CA GLU A 49 14.37 -7.06 1.87
C GLU A 49 14.10 -5.84 2.78
N MET A 50 13.25 -5.98 3.82
CA MET A 50 13.05 -4.90 4.81
C MET A 50 14.34 -4.55 5.57
N GLU A 51 15.16 -5.57 5.89
CA GLU A 51 16.41 -5.46 6.63
C GLU A 51 17.59 -4.96 5.78
N ARG A 52 17.53 -5.19 4.47
CA ARG A 52 18.65 -5.02 3.55
C ARG A 52 19.28 -3.63 3.58
N TYR A 53 18.44 -2.60 3.55
CA TYR A 53 18.91 -1.21 3.51
C TYR A 53 18.26 -0.36 4.61
N PRO A 54 19.07 0.39 5.39
CA PRO A 54 18.52 1.42 6.28
C PRO A 54 17.89 2.54 5.44
N LEU A 55 16.83 3.14 5.95
CA LEU A 55 16.22 4.32 5.33
C LEU A 55 16.67 5.58 6.05
N LYS A 56 17.27 6.50 5.31
CA LYS A 56 17.65 7.82 5.83
C LYS A 56 16.51 8.79 5.60
N VAL A 57 16.17 9.56 6.63
CA VAL A 57 15.03 10.48 6.62
C VAL A 57 15.47 11.84 7.12
N VAL A 58 15.14 12.89 6.38
CA VAL A 58 15.35 14.27 6.82
C VAL A 58 13.99 14.96 6.89
N VAL A 59 13.76 15.67 7.98
CA VAL A 59 12.57 16.51 8.16
C VAL A 59 12.99 17.97 8.08
N GLU A 60 12.67 18.61 6.97
CA GLU A 60 12.93 20.03 6.77
C GLU A 60 11.72 20.87 7.22
N GLY A 61 11.98 21.86 8.06
CA GLY A 61 10.92 22.59 8.74
C GLY A 61 10.06 21.66 9.59
N ALA A 62 8.77 21.97 9.73
CA ALA A 62 7.89 21.16 10.55
C ALA A 62 7.34 19.91 9.83
N TYR A 63 7.29 19.90 8.48
CA TYR A 63 6.40 18.99 7.74
C TYR A 63 6.88 18.58 6.33
N ASP A 64 8.12 18.88 5.93
CA ASP A 64 8.68 18.38 4.68
C ASP A 64 9.56 17.16 4.94
N VAL A 65 9.01 15.97 4.70
CA VAL A 65 9.68 14.68 4.96
C VAL A 65 10.32 14.18 3.67
N LYS A 66 11.65 14.17 3.66
CA LYS A 66 12.48 13.65 2.56
C LYS A 66 13.06 12.30 2.93
N LEU A 67 12.95 11.36 2.02
CA LEU A 67 13.44 9.99 2.15
C LEU A 67 14.61 9.79 1.20
N TYR A 68 15.68 9.17 1.71
CA TYR A 68 16.89 8.85 0.96
C TYR A 68 17.09 7.33 1.00
N PRO A 69 16.46 6.59 0.07
CA PRO A 69 16.67 5.16 -0.05
C PRO A 69 18.05 4.84 -0.64
N GLU A 70 18.55 3.64 -0.39
CA GLU A 70 19.74 3.11 -1.05
C GLU A 70 19.40 2.60 -2.47
N ASP A 71 20.42 2.53 -3.33
CA ASP A 71 20.31 1.95 -4.66
C ASP A 71 19.85 0.48 -4.58
N GLY A 72 18.78 0.17 -5.32
CA GLY A 72 18.20 -1.19 -5.37
C GLY A 72 17.09 -1.46 -4.36
N GLU A 73 16.75 -0.51 -3.47
CA GLU A 73 15.54 -0.60 -2.65
C GLU A 73 14.29 -0.64 -3.55
N THR A 74 13.49 -1.69 -3.43
CA THR A 74 12.28 -1.83 -4.25
C THR A 74 11.18 -0.86 -3.81
N THR A 75 10.36 -0.38 -4.75
CA THR A 75 9.25 0.54 -4.44
C THR A 75 8.27 -0.06 -3.42
N THR A 76 8.03 -1.37 -3.46
CA THR A 76 7.16 -2.06 -2.49
C THR A 76 7.68 -1.94 -1.06
N ILE A 77 8.97 -2.20 -0.85
CA ILE A 77 9.59 -2.14 0.48
C ILE A 77 9.67 -0.68 0.95
N LEU A 78 10.05 0.24 0.05
CA LEU A 78 10.05 1.66 0.36
C LEU A 78 8.66 2.19 0.74
N ASN A 79 7.59 1.73 0.08
CA ASN A 79 6.21 2.08 0.44
C ASN A 79 5.80 1.58 1.83
N ILE A 80 6.28 0.41 2.25
CA ILE A 80 6.04 -0.09 3.61
C ILE A 80 6.81 0.75 4.62
N LYS A 81 8.08 1.08 4.34
CA LYS A 81 8.88 1.99 5.18
C LYS A 81 8.24 3.39 5.25
N ARG A 82 7.70 3.93 4.15
CA ARG A 82 6.90 5.17 4.13
C ARG A 82 5.72 5.10 5.10
N GLY A 83 5.04 3.96 5.20
CA GLY A 83 3.98 3.72 6.18
C GLY A 83 4.46 3.82 7.63
N ILE A 84 5.64 3.28 7.93
CA ILE A 84 6.28 3.40 9.25
C ILE A 84 6.60 4.87 9.56
N ILE A 85 7.25 5.57 8.63
CA ILE A 85 7.60 7.00 8.79
C ILE A 85 6.36 7.87 8.95
N SER A 86 5.29 7.59 8.19
CA SER A 86 4.03 8.33 8.27
C SER A 86 3.35 8.22 9.64
N ALA A 87 3.51 7.11 10.35
CA ALA A 87 2.99 6.95 11.70
C ALA A 87 3.88 7.62 12.76
N LEU A 88 5.15 7.86 12.46
CA LEU A 88 6.07 8.62 13.30
C LEU A 88 5.95 10.14 13.08
N ALA A 89 5.34 10.57 11.97
CA ALA A 89 5.09 11.97 11.65
C ALA A 89 3.86 12.51 12.43
N VAL A 90 4.08 12.87 13.71
CA VAL A 90 3.05 13.39 14.62
C VAL A 90 3.12 14.94 14.69
N PRO A 91 2.01 15.69 14.85
CA PRO A 91 2.05 17.15 14.69
C PRO A 91 2.71 17.87 15.87
N LEU A 92 3.38 19.00 15.58
CA LEU A 92 3.92 19.91 16.59
C LEU A 92 2.80 20.80 17.15
N LEU A 93 2.23 20.42 18.30
CA LEU A 93 1.01 21.04 18.87
C LEU A 93 1.04 22.56 19.14
N GLN A 94 2.20 23.22 19.02
CA GLN A 94 2.36 24.64 19.32
C GLN A 94 2.03 25.57 18.13
N GLU A 95 1.70 25.03 16.96
CA GLU A 95 1.36 25.84 15.78
C GLU A 95 -0.13 25.74 15.40
N GLU A 96 -0.84 26.87 15.38
CA GLU A 96 -2.20 27.03 14.81
C GLU A 96 -2.28 26.61 13.31
N LYS A 97 -1.13 26.30 12.70
CA LYS A 97 -0.94 26.02 11.27
C LYS A 97 -1.00 24.53 10.91
N ASN A 98 -1.29 23.63 11.85
CA ASN A 98 -1.26 22.18 11.63
C ASN A 98 -2.46 21.61 10.87
N LYS A 99 -2.95 22.32 9.86
CA LYS A 99 -4.10 21.86 9.09
C LYS A 99 -3.71 20.76 8.11
N ASN A 100 -2.50 20.76 7.54
CA ASN A 100 -2.11 19.81 6.48
C ASN A 100 -0.81 19.08 6.85
N MET A 101 -0.90 17.78 7.13
CA MET A 101 0.24 16.95 7.52
C MET A 101 0.69 16.02 6.38
N PRO A 102 1.99 15.74 6.25
CA PRO A 102 2.50 14.76 5.30
C PRO A 102 2.13 13.35 5.77
N THR A 103 1.67 12.52 4.84
CA THR A 103 1.29 11.13 5.06
C THR A 103 1.66 10.28 3.85
N ILE A 104 1.45 8.97 3.92
CA ILE A 104 1.50 8.09 2.73
C ILE A 104 0.51 8.48 1.63
N HIS A 105 -0.55 9.22 1.96
CA HIS A 105 -1.56 9.72 1.02
C HIS A 105 -1.31 11.16 0.58
N GLY A 106 -0.10 11.69 0.82
CA GLY A 106 0.25 13.09 0.56
C GLY A 106 -0.07 14.00 1.73
N LYS A 107 -0.33 15.29 1.45
CA LYS A 107 -0.73 16.27 2.44
C LYS A 107 -2.22 16.12 2.75
N CYS A 108 -2.49 15.67 3.97
CA CYS A 108 -3.84 15.41 4.46
C CYS A 108 -4.28 16.47 5.45
N LYS A 109 -5.52 16.95 5.27
CA LYS A 109 -6.13 17.81 6.27
C LYS A 109 -6.33 17.02 7.57
N THR A 110 -5.70 17.45 8.66
CA THR A 110 -5.69 16.75 9.93
C THR A 110 -6.36 17.56 11.01
N TYR A 111 -7.32 16.95 11.68
CA TYR A 111 -7.95 17.49 12.88
C TYR A 111 -7.34 16.79 14.08
N TYR A 112 -6.98 17.54 15.11
CA TYR A 112 -6.43 16.95 16.33
C TYR A 112 -7.24 17.38 17.56
N THR A 113 -7.30 16.47 18.52
CA THR A 113 -7.91 16.66 19.84
C THR A 113 -6.87 16.30 20.88
N VAL A 114 -6.64 17.19 21.85
CA VAL A 114 -5.82 16.88 23.02
C VAL A 114 -6.72 16.24 24.07
N ASN A 115 -6.50 14.95 24.34
CA ASN A 115 -7.30 14.19 25.29
C ASN A 115 -6.79 14.34 26.72
N ALA A 116 -5.47 14.42 26.89
CA ALA A 116 -4.82 14.63 28.18
C ALA A 116 -3.62 15.56 28.03
N ARG A 117 -3.35 16.34 29.08
CA ARG A 117 -2.27 17.33 29.12
C ARG A 117 -1.69 17.42 30.53
N GLU A 118 -0.37 17.50 30.56
CA GLU A 118 0.45 17.88 31.71
C GLU A 118 1.29 19.10 31.29
N ASP A 119 2.63 19.02 31.35
CA ASP A 119 3.51 20.06 30.81
C ASP A 119 3.42 20.13 29.29
N ILE A 120 3.23 18.97 28.65
CA ILE A 120 2.90 18.82 27.24
C ILE A 120 1.55 18.09 27.07
N ALA A 121 1.02 18.02 25.85
CA ALA A 121 -0.06 17.08 25.61
C ALA A 121 0.49 15.65 25.62
N THR A 122 -0.03 14.84 26.54
CA THR A 122 0.42 13.46 26.75
C THR A 122 -0.45 12.46 26.00
N ASP A 123 -1.66 12.83 25.60
CA ASP A 123 -2.56 12.02 24.76
C ASP A 123 -3.23 12.89 23.69
N ILE A 124 -3.07 12.51 22.43
CA ILE A 124 -3.57 13.24 21.27
C ILE A 124 -4.28 12.27 20.34
N SER A 125 -5.47 12.64 19.86
CA SER A 125 -6.13 11.95 18.76
C SER A 125 -6.14 12.79 17.50
N LEU A 126 -5.85 12.15 16.37
CA LEU A 126 -5.89 12.74 15.03
C LEU A 126 -7.02 12.10 14.23
N ASN A 127 -7.72 12.90 13.42
CA ASN A 127 -8.72 12.44 12.48
C ASN A 127 -8.49 13.06 11.09
N ARG A 128 -8.58 12.24 10.05
CA ARG A 128 -8.36 12.63 8.65
C ARG A 128 -9.44 12.04 7.75
N ASP A 129 -9.94 12.87 6.85
CA ASP A 129 -10.69 12.43 5.67
C ASP A 129 -9.68 12.21 4.54
N LEU A 130 -9.35 10.95 4.27
CA LEU A 130 -8.31 10.59 3.32
C LEU A 130 -8.69 10.94 1.88
N SER A 131 -9.99 10.97 1.59
CA SER A 131 -10.49 11.37 0.27
C SER A 131 -10.13 12.82 -0.11
N ARG A 132 -9.71 13.62 0.86
CA ARG A 132 -9.31 15.03 0.69
C ARG A 132 -7.80 15.24 0.68
N CYS A 133 -6.99 14.18 0.78
CA CYS A 133 -5.55 14.32 0.67
C CYS A 133 -5.13 14.54 -0.79
N ASP A 134 -4.08 15.34 -1.01
CA ASP A 134 -3.66 15.76 -2.35
C ASP A 134 -3.01 14.66 -3.20
N LYS A 135 -2.61 13.53 -2.60
CA LYS A 135 -2.08 12.33 -3.28
C LYS A 135 -2.89 11.08 -2.98
N PHE A 136 -4.15 11.21 -2.53
CA PHE A 136 -5.08 10.09 -2.50
C PHE A 136 -5.60 9.80 -3.91
N VAL A 137 -4.71 9.31 -4.77
CA VAL A 137 -5.02 9.00 -6.15
C VAL A 137 -5.42 7.52 -6.22
N PRO A 138 -6.66 7.19 -6.62
CA PRO A 138 -7.00 5.79 -6.86
C PRO A 138 -6.13 5.26 -7.99
N MET A 139 -5.64 4.03 -7.81
CA MET A 139 -5.05 3.30 -8.93
C MET A 139 -6.11 3.14 -10.02
N ARG A 140 -5.76 3.56 -11.24
CA ARG A 140 -6.56 3.30 -12.43
C ARG A 140 -6.05 2.01 -13.02
N ASP A 141 -6.89 0.98 -13.03
CA ASP A 141 -6.59 -0.21 -13.82
C ASP A 141 -7.07 0.00 -15.25
N HIS A 142 -6.37 -0.63 -16.20
CA HIS A 142 -6.83 -0.74 -17.57
C HIS A 142 -8.16 -1.49 -17.60
N THR A 143 -9.15 -0.91 -18.29
CA THR A 143 -10.45 -1.53 -18.52
C THR A 143 -10.58 -1.95 -19.97
N SER A 144 -11.51 -2.86 -20.26
CA SER A 144 -11.78 -3.25 -21.64
C SER A 144 -12.26 -2.05 -22.46
N PRO A 145 -11.68 -1.80 -23.65
CA PRO A 145 -12.19 -0.82 -24.61
C PRO A 145 -13.63 -1.09 -25.07
N LEU A 146 -14.09 -2.35 -24.95
CA LEU A 146 -15.42 -2.80 -25.36
C LEU A 146 -16.44 -2.77 -24.21
N ALA A 147 -16.06 -2.27 -23.02
CA ALA A 147 -16.98 -2.19 -21.90
C ALA A 147 -18.17 -1.27 -22.26
N LEU A 148 -19.39 -1.83 -22.26
CA LEU A 148 -20.63 -1.08 -22.51
C LEU A 148 -20.84 0.07 -21.51
N ILE A 149 -20.32 -0.09 -20.29
CA ILE A 149 -20.20 0.98 -19.30
C ILE A 149 -18.77 1.52 -19.39
N SER A 150 -18.52 2.32 -20.43
CA SER A 150 -17.28 3.10 -20.60
C SER A 150 -17.19 4.31 -19.66
N GLY A 151 -18.23 4.51 -18.82
CA GLY A 151 -18.45 5.64 -17.92
C GLY A 151 -18.06 5.43 -16.45
N MET A 152 -17.46 4.30 -16.04
CA MET A 152 -16.74 4.22 -14.75
C MET A 152 -15.40 4.97 -14.78
N HIS A 153 -15.34 6.07 -15.54
CA HIS A 153 -14.36 7.13 -15.41
C HIS A 153 -14.60 7.98 -14.14
N TYR A 154 -15.58 7.62 -13.31
CA TYR A 154 -15.64 8.02 -11.92
C TYR A 154 -14.48 7.31 -11.22
N PRO A 155 -13.47 8.02 -10.69
CA PRO A 155 -12.36 7.36 -10.00
C PRO A 155 -12.94 6.43 -8.93
N LEU A 156 -12.52 5.15 -8.85
CA LEU A 156 -12.98 4.24 -7.79
C LEU A 156 -12.89 4.86 -6.39
N ALA A 157 -11.93 5.79 -6.17
CA ALA A 157 -11.86 6.59 -4.94
C ALA A 157 -13.13 7.36 -4.59
N GLN A 158 -13.91 7.81 -5.57
CA GLN A 158 -15.15 8.51 -5.31
C GLN A 158 -16.31 7.54 -4.96
N LEU A 159 -16.14 6.24 -5.23
CA LEU A 159 -17.01 5.18 -4.71
C LEU A 159 -16.56 4.65 -3.34
N VAL A 160 -15.39 5.07 -2.84
CA VAL A 160 -14.82 4.58 -1.58
C VAL A 160 -14.59 5.75 -0.63
N ARG A 161 -15.35 5.80 0.47
CA ARG A 161 -15.08 6.77 1.53
C ARG A 161 -13.98 6.25 2.43
N SER A 162 -12.95 7.07 2.63
CA SER A 162 -11.74 6.68 3.33
C SER A 162 -11.44 7.63 4.48
N SER A 163 -11.25 7.12 5.68
CA SER A 163 -10.98 7.91 6.88
C SER A 163 -9.88 7.27 7.73
N GLN A 164 -9.11 8.09 8.43
CA GLN A 164 -8.07 7.63 9.33
C GLN A 164 -8.26 8.28 10.71
N THR A 165 -8.16 7.46 11.75
CA THR A 165 -8.13 7.92 13.15
C THR A 165 -6.86 7.39 13.78
N CYS A 166 -6.06 8.27 14.37
CA CYS A 166 -4.87 7.89 15.12
C CYS A 166 -4.94 8.38 16.56
N ASN A 167 -4.36 7.64 17.49
CA ASN A 167 -4.14 8.04 18.87
C ASN A 167 -2.65 7.92 19.19
N TYR A 168 -2.09 8.93 19.84
CA TYR A 168 -0.69 9.01 20.21
C TYR A 168 -0.53 9.34 21.68
N LYS A 169 0.45 8.71 22.32
CA LYS A 169 0.87 9.03 23.69
C LYS A 169 2.32 9.48 23.72
N PHE A 170 2.59 10.41 24.62
CA PHE A 170 3.89 11.04 24.79
C PHE A 170 4.36 10.93 26.23
N ASP A 171 5.67 10.76 26.40
CA ASP A 171 6.32 10.86 27.70
C ASP A 171 6.38 12.34 28.12
N ASN A 172 5.84 12.69 29.28
CA ASN A 172 5.80 14.08 29.74
C ASN A 172 7.21 14.65 30.00
N GLU A 173 8.12 13.85 30.56
CA GLU A 173 9.46 14.30 30.95
C GLU A 173 10.41 14.33 29.74
N LYS A 174 10.43 13.25 28.96
CA LYS A 174 11.33 13.05 27.82
C LYS A 174 10.80 13.66 26.53
N LYS A 175 9.51 13.99 26.47
CA LYS A 175 8.85 14.69 25.35
C LYS A 175 8.92 13.96 24.01
N HIS A 176 9.07 12.64 24.02
CA HIS A 176 9.00 11.80 22.81
C HIS A 176 7.74 10.93 22.82
N MET A 177 7.34 10.46 21.64
CA MET A 177 6.25 9.51 21.49
C MET A 177 6.61 8.19 22.17
N THR A 178 5.66 7.60 22.91
CA THR A 178 5.80 6.27 23.55
C THR A 178 4.88 5.24 22.93
N TYR A 179 3.76 5.70 22.37
CA TYR A 179 2.77 4.85 21.74
C TYR A 179 2.06 5.59 20.60
N GLY A 180 1.73 4.87 19.54
CA GLY A 180 0.91 5.35 18.44
C GLY A 180 0.06 4.22 17.88
N THR A 181 -1.23 4.47 17.67
CA THR A 181 -2.13 3.56 16.98
C THR A 181 -2.90 4.32 15.92
N CYS A 182 -3.02 3.76 14.72
CA CYS A 182 -3.80 4.32 13.63
C CYS A 182 -4.75 3.24 13.11
N THR A 183 -6.01 3.62 12.93
CA THR A 183 -7.02 2.81 12.23
C THR A 183 -7.47 3.57 11.00
N GLU A 184 -7.32 2.92 9.86
CA GLU A 184 -7.68 3.42 8.55
C GLU A 184 -8.85 2.59 8.03
N ASN A 185 -9.93 3.23 7.60
CA ASN A 185 -11.15 2.56 7.18
C ASN A 185 -11.53 3.04 5.78
N HIS A 186 -11.72 2.08 4.88
CA HIS A 186 -12.16 2.29 3.51
C HIS A 186 -13.49 1.57 3.31
N ILE A 187 -14.57 2.30 3.06
CA ILE A 187 -15.91 1.73 2.84
C ILE A 187 -16.36 1.96 1.39
N LEU A 188 -16.77 0.88 0.72
CA LEU A 188 -17.38 0.95 -0.59
C LEU A 188 -18.82 1.48 -0.48
N ILE A 189 -19.04 2.70 -0.99
CA ILE A 189 -20.29 3.44 -0.86
C ILE A 189 -21.48 2.80 -1.58
N PRO A 190 -21.37 2.28 -2.82
CA PRO A 190 -22.50 1.78 -3.61
C PRO A 190 -23.41 0.71 -2.97
N PHE A 191 -23.03 0.10 -1.84
CA PHE A 191 -23.90 -0.81 -1.07
C PHE A 191 -23.79 -0.57 0.43
N SER A 192 -23.31 0.61 0.82
CA SER A 192 -23.14 0.96 2.23
C SER A 192 -24.44 1.45 2.85
N HIS A 193 -24.69 1.05 4.10
CA HIS A 193 -25.77 1.59 4.92
C HIS A 193 -25.18 2.45 6.04
N LYS A 194 -25.69 3.68 6.18
CA LYS A 194 -25.26 4.67 7.19
C LYS A 194 -23.75 4.98 7.16
N GLY A 195 -23.03 4.54 6.12
CA GLY A 195 -21.60 4.70 6.01
C GLY A 195 -20.77 3.89 7.02
N GLU A 196 -21.37 2.88 7.65
CA GLU A 196 -20.74 2.00 8.64
C GLU A 196 -20.84 0.53 8.22
N TYR A 197 -21.94 0.14 7.60
CA TYR A 197 -22.20 -1.24 7.18
C TYR A 197 -21.98 -1.35 5.67
N GLY A 198 -21.20 -2.34 5.25
CA GLY A 198 -20.93 -2.58 3.83
C GLY A 198 -19.62 -3.33 3.63
N VAL A 199 -19.14 -3.35 2.40
CA VAL A 199 -17.81 -3.88 2.09
C VAL A 199 -16.77 -2.86 2.58
N THR A 200 -15.97 -3.27 3.56
CA THR A 200 -14.95 -2.44 4.18
C THR A 200 -13.58 -3.09 4.09
N ASN A 201 -12.55 -2.25 4.04
CA ASN A 201 -11.18 -2.63 4.30
C ASN A 201 -10.68 -1.77 5.48
N VAL A 202 -10.14 -2.43 6.50
CA VAL A 202 -9.67 -1.77 7.72
C VAL A 202 -8.18 -2.06 7.89
N GLY A 203 -7.36 -1.02 7.76
CA GLY A 203 -5.94 -1.05 8.10
C GLY A 203 -5.75 -0.66 9.57
N LYS A 204 -4.90 -1.39 10.29
CA LYS A 204 -4.49 -1.04 11.65
C LYS A 204 -2.97 -1.04 11.74
N GLN A 205 -2.44 0.00 12.36
CA GLN A 205 -1.02 0.15 12.64
C GLN A 205 -0.84 0.48 14.11
N GLU A 206 0.15 -0.14 14.73
CA GLU A 206 0.49 0.08 16.13
C GLU A 206 2.01 0.19 16.27
N LEU A 207 2.46 1.20 17.02
CA LEU A 207 3.84 1.49 17.33
C LEU A 207 3.96 1.65 18.84
N THR A 208 4.85 0.87 19.45
CA THR A 208 5.13 0.93 20.88
C THR A 208 6.62 1.09 21.09
N LEU A 209 7.01 2.13 21.83
CA LEU A 209 8.40 2.33 22.20
C LEU A 209 8.83 1.25 23.19
N VAL A 210 9.85 0.47 22.80
CA VAL A 210 10.38 -0.62 23.64
C VAL A 210 11.52 -0.13 24.53
N GLN A 211 12.45 0.62 23.95
CA GLN A 211 13.66 1.05 24.65
C GLN A 211 14.24 2.32 24.01
N VAL A 212 14.91 3.14 24.83
CA VAL A 212 15.77 4.23 24.40
C VAL A 212 17.16 3.99 24.97
N SER A 213 18.19 4.09 24.12
CA SER A 213 19.60 3.91 24.50
C SER A 213 20.45 5.06 23.97
N PRO A 214 21.47 5.53 24.71
CA PRO A 214 22.43 6.49 24.17
C PRO A 214 23.15 5.92 22.96
N HIS A 215 23.33 6.73 21.93
CA HIS A 215 24.08 6.40 20.71
C HIS A 215 25.03 7.55 20.37
N ASN A 216 26.26 7.23 19.97
CA ASN A 216 27.35 8.22 19.79
C ASN A 216 27.82 8.33 18.33
N GLU A 217 27.02 7.89 17.37
CA GLU A 217 27.33 8.02 15.94
C GLU A 217 26.68 9.30 15.37
N ARG A 218 27.51 10.20 14.83
CA ARG A 218 27.07 11.47 14.23
C ARG A 218 27.17 11.49 12.70
N VAL A 219 27.63 10.39 12.11
CA VAL A 219 27.78 10.26 10.66
C VAL A 219 26.40 10.12 10.04
N PHE A 220 26.11 10.97 9.06
CA PHE A 220 24.86 10.94 8.30
C PHE A 220 25.16 11.24 6.85
N ASP A 221 25.62 10.22 6.13
CA ASP A 221 25.82 10.28 4.69
C ASP A 221 24.59 9.67 4.02
N HIS A 222 23.91 10.40 3.14
CA HIS A 222 22.75 9.91 2.40
C HIS A 222 23.03 9.83 0.90
N SER A 223 22.25 9.03 0.18
CA SER A 223 22.31 8.97 -1.28
C SER A 223 21.85 10.29 -1.90
N ASP A 224 22.17 10.50 -3.19
CA ASP A 224 21.66 11.63 -3.96
C ASP A 224 20.19 11.44 -4.40
N ILE A 225 19.61 10.28 -4.10
CA ILE A 225 18.24 9.92 -4.45
C ILE A 225 17.29 10.50 -3.41
N VAL A 226 16.50 11.50 -3.81
CA VAL A 226 15.53 12.16 -2.94
C VAL A 226 14.11 11.74 -3.32
N MET A 227 13.41 11.15 -2.36
CA MET A 227 12.03 10.69 -2.50
C MET A 227 11.11 11.36 -1.47
N GLY A 228 9.82 11.45 -1.80
CA GLY A 228 8.80 11.95 -0.88
C GLY A 228 8.19 10.85 0.01
N LEU A 229 7.48 11.27 1.06
CA LEU A 229 6.76 10.36 1.98
C LEU A 229 5.54 9.67 1.36
N HIS A 230 4.88 10.31 0.39
CA HIS A 230 3.68 9.74 -0.22
C HIS A 230 3.99 8.45 -0.99
N MET A 231 3.03 7.52 -0.99
CA MET A 231 3.15 6.23 -1.64
C MET A 231 3.24 6.39 -3.16
N GLU A 232 4.12 5.61 -3.77
CA GLU A 232 4.24 5.54 -5.23
C GLU A 232 3.56 4.28 -5.76
N SER A 233 3.07 4.36 -7.00
CA SER A 233 2.52 3.19 -7.68
C SER A 233 3.60 2.14 -7.90
N VAL A 234 3.36 0.92 -7.41
CA VAL A 234 4.22 -0.22 -7.74
C VAL A 234 3.89 -0.66 -9.16
N VAL A 235 4.86 -0.51 -10.07
CA VAL A 235 4.74 -0.90 -11.50
C VAL A 235 4.54 -2.42 -11.63
N ASP A 236 4.95 -3.20 -10.62
CA ASP A 236 4.87 -4.66 -10.57
C ASP A 236 3.72 -5.18 -9.68
N LYS A 237 2.48 -4.84 -10.00
CA LYS A 237 1.36 -5.62 -9.45
C LYS A 237 1.28 -6.96 -10.19
N SER A 238 1.97 -7.95 -9.62
CA SER A 238 1.85 -9.39 -9.95
C SER A 238 1.74 -9.64 -11.45
N VAL A 239 2.67 -9.08 -12.21
CA VAL A 239 2.61 -9.21 -13.64
C VAL A 239 3.06 -10.63 -13.97
N VAL A 240 2.09 -11.54 -14.10
CA VAL A 240 2.34 -12.92 -14.52
C VAL A 240 2.90 -12.83 -15.94
N GLN A 241 4.23 -12.71 -16.05
CA GLN A 241 4.98 -12.79 -17.30
C GLN A 241 5.15 -14.26 -17.71
N ASP A 242 4.10 -15.05 -17.53
CA ASP A 242 4.08 -16.47 -17.81
C ASP A 242 3.27 -16.69 -19.09
N LYS A 243 4.02 -16.74 -20.19
CA LYS A 243 3.50 -17.04 -21.52
C LYS A 243 2.72 -18.36 -21.52
N ASP A 244 3.26 -19.39 -20.87
CA ASP A 244 2.73 -20.75 -20.93
C ASP A 244 1.46 -20.88 -20.08
N ALA A 245 1.40 -20.20 -18.93
CA ALA A 245 0.17 -20.10 -18.14
C ALA A 245 -0.98 -19.46 -18.94
N GLY A 246 -0.69 -18.38 -19.69
CA GLY A 246 -1.66 -17.74 -20.57
C GLY A 246 -2.15 -18.68 -21.68
N LEU A 247 -1.23 -19.37 -22.34
CA LEU A 247 -1.55 -20.34 -23.39
C LEU A 247 -2.34 -21.53 -22.84
N ASN A 248 -2.04 -22.01 -21.63
CA ASN A 248 -2.76 -23.10 -20.99
C ASN A 248 -4.21 -22.71 -20.66
N LEU A 249 -4.44 -21.50 -20.14
CA LEU A 249 -5.79 -20.97 -19.93
C LEU A 249 -6.57 -20.85 -21.25
N LEU A 250 -5.93 -20.41 -22.32
CA LEU A 250 -6.55 -20.35 -23.65
C LEU A 250 -6.93 -21.75 -24.17
N ARG A 251 -6.06 -22.75 -24.00
CA ARG A 251 -6.35 -24.15 -24.36
C ARG A 251 -7.50 -24.72 -23.54
N GLU A 252 -7.55 -24.44 -22.23
CA GLU A 252 -8.67 -24.86 -21.37
C GLU A 252 -9.99 -24.24 -21.87
N LEU A 253 -9.99 -22.93 -22.17
CA LEU A 253 -11.15 -22.23 -22.71
C LEU A 253 -11.62 -22.76 -24.07
N ALA A 254 -10.68 -23.07 -24.96
CA ALA A 254 -10.97 -23.57 -26.31
C ALA A 254 -11.61 -24.96 -26.28
N ASN A 255 -11.21 -25.81 -25.33
CA ASN A 255 -11.71 -27.17 -25.18
C ASN A 255 -12.91 -27.28 -24.23
N LEU A 256 -13.31 -26.18 -23.59
CA LEU A 256 -14.41 -26.19 -22.62
C LEU A 256 -15.74 -26.50 -23.34
N PRO A 257 -16.58 -27.42 -22.82
CA PRO A 257 -17.89 -27.70 -23.38
C PRO A 257 -18.83 -26.48 -23.39
N GLU A 258 -19.82 -26.47 -24.28
CA GLU A 258 -20.83 -25.38 -24.34
C GLU A 258 -21.70 -25.31 -23.07
N THR A 259 -21.88 -26.44 -22.39
CA THR A 259 -22.69 -26.54 -21.16
C THR A 259 -22.04 -25.88 -19.93
N GLU A 260 -20.75 -25.53 -20.00
CA GLU A 260 -19.99 -24.93 -18.89
C GLU A 260 -19.85 -23.40 -19.02
N GLY A 261 -20.97 -22.72 -19.33
CA GLY A 261 -20.99 -21.27 -19.57
C GLY A 261 -20.44 -20.42 -18.42
N GLU A 262 -20.74 -20.76 -17.16
CA GLU A 262 -20.24 -20.01 -15.99
C GLU A 262 -18.72 -20.11 -15.86
N LYS A 263 -18.17 -21.33 -16.02
CA LYS A 263 -16.72 -21.55 -15.99
C LYS A 263 -16.02 -20.85 -17.15
N ARG A 264 -16.66 -20.79 -18.33
CA ARG A 264 -16.15 -20.06 -19.50
C ARG A 264 -15.94 -18.58 -19.19
N ALA A 265 -16.94 -17.92 -18.62
CA ALA A 265 -16.87 -16.50 -18.30
C ALA A 265 -15.74 -16.21 -17.30
N HIS A 266 -15.63 -17.02 -16.24
CA HIS A 266 -14.57 -16.91 -15.25
C HIS A 266 -13.16 -17.09 -15.86
N LEU A 267 -12.95 -18.16 -16.63
CA LEU A 267 -11.66 -18.43 -17.27
C LEU A 267 -11.30 -17.36 -18.30
N PHE A 268 -12.26 -16.85 -19.06
CA PHE A 268 -12.04 -15.78 -20.03
C PHE A 268 -11.62 -14.48 -19.32
N HIS A 269 -12.29 -14.11 -18.23
CA HIS A 269 -11.91 -12.97 -17.43
C HIS A 269 -10.49 -13.12 -16.83
N LYS A 270 -10.15 -14.33 -16.35
CA LYS A 270 -8.81 -14.65 -15.84
C LYS A 270 -7.75 -14.50 -16.92
N LEU A 271 -8.02 -14.99 -18.14
CA LEU A 271 -7.12 -14.87 -19.29
C LEU A 271 -6.91 -13.41 -19.71
N VAL A 272 -7.99 -12.61 -19.82
CA VAL A 272 -7.90 -11.17 -20.13
C VAL A 272 -7.08 -10.43 -19.08
N THR A 273 -7.31 -10.72 -17.79
CA THR A 273 -6.56 -10.11 -16.68
C THR A 273 -5.08 -10.46 -16.75
N MET A 274 -4.74 -11.70 -17.11
CA MET A 274 -3.35 -12.13 -17.28
C MET A 274 -2.68 -11.43 -18.47
N VAL A 275 -3.34 -11.42 -19.64
CA VAL A 275 -2.84 -10.77 -20.86
C VAL A 275 -2.66 -9.26 -20.67
N ARG A 276 -3.59 -8.60 -19.97
CA ARG A 276 -3.50 -7.19 -19.58
C ARG A 276 -2.25 -6.88 -18.73
N GLY A 277 -1.70 -7.87 -18.02
CA GLY A 277 -0.42 -7.71 -17.35
C GLY A 277 0.77 -7.90 -18.29
N MET A 278 0.69 -8.77 -19.29
CA MET A 278 1.88 -9.17 -20.05
C MET A 278 2.55 -7.97 -20.74
N LYS A 279 3.88 -7.87 -20.58
CA LYS A 279 4.67 -6.88 -21.32
C LYS A 279 4.83 -7.32 -22.78
N THR A 280 5.18 -6.40 -23.66
CA THR A 280 5.38 -6.69 -25.09
C THR A 280 6.32 -7.86 -25.33
N GLU A 281 7.39 -7.99 -24.54
CA GLU A 281 8.39 -9.05 -24.66
C GLU A 281 7.82 -10.45 -24.37
N THR A 282 6.79 -10.54 -23.54
CA THR A 282 6.10 -11.80 -23.19
C THR A 282 4.90 -12.04 -24.10
N LEU A 283 4.12 -10.99 -24.36
CA LEU A 283 2.87 -11.09 -25.12
C LEU A 283 3.13 -11.35 -26.60
N SER A 284 4.07 -10.61 -27.22
CA SER A 284 4.32 -10.72 -28.67
C SER A 284 4.70 -12.14 -29.11
N PRO A 285 5.60 -12.86 -28.40
CA PRO A 285 5.88 -14.26 -28.70
C PRO A 285 4.71 -15.23 -28.44
N ALA A 286 3.76 -14.87 -27.56
CA ALA A 286 2.60 -15.72 -27.25
C ALA A 286 1.56 -15.73 -28.37
N ILE A 287 1.41 -14.62 -29.11
CA ILE A 287 0.32 -14.43 -30.08
C ILE A 287 0.29 -15.49 -31.18
N PRO A 288 1.40 -15.84 -31.86
CA PRO A 288 1.37 -16.87 -32.90
C PRO A 288 0.88 -18.23 -32.41
N GLU A 289 1.29 -18.63 -31.20
CA GLU A 289 0.85 -19.88 -30.57
C GLU A 289 -0.62 -19.81 -30.15
N ALA A 290 -1.06 -18.67 -29.61
CA ALA A 290 -2.45 -18.44 -29.23
C ALA A 290 -3.40 -18.52 -30.44
N LEU A 291 -3.01 -17.91 -31.57
CA LEU A 291 -3.76 -17.97 -32.82
C LEU A 291 -3.88 -19.40 -33.36
N ALA A 292 -2.86 -20.24 -33.17
CA ALA A 292 -2.89 -21.65 -33.53
C ALA A 292 -3.85 -22.47 -32.64
N VAL A 293 -3.99 -22.11 -31.36
CA VAL A 293 -4.96 -22.73 -30.45
C VAL A 293 -6.39 -22.32 -30.79
N SER A 294 -6.66 -21.01 -30.85
CA SER A 294 -7.97 -20.49 -31.25
C SER A 294 -7.87 -19.04 -31.71
N ARG A 295 -8.02 -18.85 -33.03
CA ARG A 295 -8.02 -17.52 -33.64
C ARG A 295 -9.10 -16.61 -33.06
N VAL A 296 -10.33 -17.12 -32.91
CA VAL A 296 -11.47 -16.32 -32.44
C VAL A 296 -11.28 -15.86 -30.99
N LEU A 297 -10.91 -16.77 -30.10
CA LEU A 297 -10.69 -16.43 -28.69
C LEU A 297 -9.53 -15.46 -28.52
N THR A 298 -8.44 -15.64 -29.28
CA THR A 298 -7.28 -14.75 -29.23
C THR A 298 -7.68 -13.31 -29.54
N TYR A 299 -8.39 -13.07 -30.66
CA TYR A 299 -8.84 -11.70 -30.99
C TYR A 299 -9.83 -11.14 -29.97
N GLN A 300 -10.71 -11.96 -29.39
CA GLN A 300 -11.60 -11.51 -28.32
C GLN A 300 -10.82 -11.06 -27.07
N VAL A 301 -9.77 -11.79 -26.68
CA VAL A 301 -8.94 -11.43 -25.54
C VAL A 301 -8.18 -10.13 -25.79
N LEU A 302 -7.52 -9.99 -26.95
CA LEU A 302 -6.77 -8.78 -27.29
C LEU A 302 -7.66 -7.54 -27.34
N ALA A 303 -8.84 -7.65 -27.95
CA ALA A 303 -9.80 -6.55 -28.00
C ALA A 303 -10.34 -6.13 -26.61
N GLN A 304 -10.29 -7.01 -25.61
CA GLN A 304 -10.73 -6.76 -24.23
C GLN A 304 -9.57 -6.38 -23.28
N CYS A 305 -8.32 -6.50 -23.73
CA CYS A 305 -7.13 -6.30 -22.91
C CYS A 305 -6.99 -4.85 -22.43
N GLY A 306 -7.09 -3.87 -23.33
CA GLY A 306 -7.14 -2.45 -22.97
C GLY A 306 -5.82 -1.82 -22.51
N THR A 307 -4.69 -2.50 -22.73
CA THR A 307 -3.34 -1.91 -22.58
C THR A 307 -2.73 -1.60 -23.94
N PRO A 308 -1.73 -0.70 -24.01
CA PRO A 308 -1.02 -0.39 -25.26
C PRO A 308 -0.36 -1.61 -25.91
N GLU A 309 -0.03 -2.65 -25.15
CA GLU A 309 0.69 -3.84 -25.62
C GLU A 309 -0.14 -4.79 -26.50
N CYS A 310 -1.47 -4.72 -26.50
CA CYS A 310 -2.39 -5.79 -26.96
C CYS A 310 -2.90 -5.77 -28.43
#